data_AF-A0A4Q7USL5-F1
#
_entry.id   AF-A0A4Q7USL5-F1
#
_cell.length_a   1.000
_cell.length_b   1.000
_cell.length_c   1.000
_cell.angle_alpha   90.00
_cell.angle_beta   90.00
_cell.angle_gamma   90.00
#
_symmetry.space_group_name_H-M   'P 1'
#
loop_
_entity.id
_entity.type
_entity.pdbx_description
1 polymer ?
#
loop_
_entity_poly.entity_id
_entity_poly.type
_entity_poly.pdbx_seq_one_letter_code
_entity_poly.pdbx_strand_id
1 'polypeptide(L)'
;MHTSLPRHAHTTTDPTDAQVVPVARLVEAGLRRTSRAIRDTARPSAGDLLAHAARARRLAELHTRRARWWAILQRDTATNYAPVVYVQAVVTAVMENERQARYWTDTADDWQALADGRPTSDVAGAMSNWADLGLTDPAAPGLPDTSAVAR
;
A
#
# COMPACT_ATOMS: atom_id res chain seq x y z
N MET A 1 -62.37 -25.93 38.21
CA MET A 1 -61.16 -25.10 37.99
C MET A 1 -60.15 -25.96 37.25
N HIS A 2 -60.03 -25.77 35.93
CA HIS A 2 -59.02 -26.45 35.10
C HIS A 2 -58.18 -25.38 34.40
N THR A 3 -56.92 -25.29 34.79
CA THR A 3 -55.94 -24.33 34.26
C THR A 3 -55.21 -24.99 33.10
N SER A 4 -55.53 -24.60 31.86
CA SER A 4 -54.76 -25.03 30.68
C SER A 4 -53.57 -24.08 30.50
N LEU A 5 -52.35 -24.61 30.63
CA LEU A 5 -51.10 -23.89 30.36
C LEU A 5 -50.91 -23.72 28.83
N PRO A 6 -50.37 -22.58 28.36
CA PRO A 6 -50.10 -22.36 26.95
C PRO A 6 -48.89 -23.18 26.50
N ARG A 7 -49.07 -23.88 25.37
CA ARG A 7 -48.07 -24.64 24.62
C ARG A 7 -46.89 -23.72 24.28
N HIS A 8 -45.70 -24.02 24.80
CA HIS A 8 -44.47 -23.36 24.40
C HIS A 8 -44.28 -23.52 22.89
N ALA A 9 -44.38 -22.42 22.15
CA ALA A 9 -43.87 -22.36 20.79
C ALA A 9 -42.35 -22.48 20.90
N HIS A 10 -41.80 -23.62 20.50
CA HIS A 10 -40.39 -23.71 20.19
C HIS A 10 -40.16 -22.81 18.97
N THR A 11 -39.68 -21.59 19.21
CA THR A 11 -39.01 -20.79 18.19
C THR A 11 -37.73 -21.53 17.84
N THR A 12 -37.85 -22.47 16.90
CA THR A 12 -36.70 -22.93 16.12
C THR A 12 -36.23 -21.71 15.35
N THR A 13 -35.22 -21.03 15.87
CA THR A 13 -34.42 -20.11 15.09
C THR A 13 -33.72 -20.97 14.04
N ASP A 14 -34.33 -21.09 12.86
CA ASP A 14 -33.63 -21.56 11.68
C ASP A 14 -32.32 -20.76 11.61
N PRO A 15 -31.15 -21.40 11.48
CA PRO A 15 -29.92 -20.68 11.30
C PRO A 15 -30.05 -19.95 9.96
N THR A 16 -30.39 -18.67 10.05
CA THR A 16 -30.44 -17.72 8.95
C THR A 16 -29.30 -18.03 8.00
N ASP A 17 -29.66 -18.46 6.79
CA ASP A 17 -28.78 -18.60 5.64
C ASP A 17 -27.69 -17.53 5.72
N ALA A 18 -26.48 -17.94 6.10
CA ALA A 18 -25.31 -17.08 6.02
C ALA A 18 -25.09 -16.85 4.53
N GLN A 19 -25.73 -15.81 4.00
CA GLN A 19 -25.73 -15.49 2.58
C GLN A 19 -24.27 -15.42 2.11
N VAL A 20 -23.84 -16.42 1.35
CA VAL A 20 -22.46 -16.54 0.89
C VAL A 20 -22.18 -15.33 0.00
N VAL A 21 -21.39 -14.38 0.51
CA VAL A 21 -21.02 -13.18 -0.23
C VAL A 21 -20.05 -13.60 -1.35
N PRO A 22 -20.36 -13.33 -2.63
CA PRO A 22 -19.45 -13.67 -3.72
C PRO A 22 -18.08 -13.02 -3.53
N VAL A 23 -16.99 -13.76 -3.80
CA VAL A 23 -15.61 -13.26 -3.65
C VAL A 23 -15.39 -11.95 -4.40
N ALA A 24 -15.95 -11.83 -5.61
CA ALA A 24 -15.91 -10.61 -6.39
C ALA A 24 -16.48 -9.39 -5.64
N ARG A 25 -17.59 -9.54 -4.90
CA ARG A 25 -18.20 -8.46 -4.10
C ARG A 25 -17.34 -8.08 -2.89
N LEU A 26 -16.76 -9.08 -2.23
CA LEU A 26 -15.83 -8.87 -1.12
C LEU A 26 -14.60 -8.07 -1.59
N VAL A 27 -14.00 -8.50 -2.71
CA VAL A 27 -12.84 -7.83 -3.31
C VAL A 27 -13.21 -6.42 -3.75
N GLU A 28 -14.34 -6.22 -4.42
CA GLU A 28 -14.82 -4.90 -4.84
C GLU A 28 -14.92 -3.93 -3.64
N ALA A 29 -15.54 -4.36 -2.54
CA ALA A 29 -15.65 -3.57 -1.32
C ALA A 29 -14.27 -3.28 -0.69
N GLY A 30 -13.37 -4.25 -0.70
CA GLY A 30 -11.97 -4.09 -0.29
C GLY A 30 -11.25 -3.01 -1.09
N LEU A 31 -11.30 -3.11 -2.42
CA LEU A 31 -10.67 -2.19 -3.35
C LEU A 31 -11.23 -0.77 -3.23
N ARG A 32 -12.55 -0.62 -3.09
CA ARG A 32 -13.19 0.69 -2.88
C ARG A 32 -12.69 1.36 -1.60
N ARG A 33 -12.63 0.61 -0.49
CA ARG A 33 -12.12 1.11 0.80
C ARG A 33 -10.66 1.55 0.70
N THR A 34 -9.79 0.73 0.11
CA THR A 34 -8.38 1.11 -0.07
C THR A 34 -8.21 2.27 -1.03
N SER A 35 -8.99 2.35 -2.10
CA SER A 35 -8.96 3.48 -3.05
C SER A 35 -9.34 4.79 -2.38
N ARG A 36 -10.35 4.77 -1.52
CA ARG A 36 -10.74 5.93 -0.72
C ARG A 36 -9.60 6.32 0.24
N ALA A 37 -9.06 5.37 1.01
CA ALA A 37 -7.97 5.65 1.94
C ALA A 37 -6.72 6.24 1.25
N ILE A 38 -6.36 5.78 0.05
CA ILE A 38 -5.24 6.34 -0.73
C ILE A 38 -5.53 7.80 -1.10
N ARG A 39 -6.73 8.10 -1.62
CA ARG A 39 -7.13 9.47 -1.99
C ARG A 39 -7.16 10.40 -0.78
N ASP A 40 -7.63 9.89 0.35
CA ASP A 40 -7.80 10.67 1.59
C ASP A 40 -6.48 10.84 2.35
N THR A 41 -5.37 10.24 1.90
CA THR A 41 -4.06 10.40 2.54
C THR A 41 -3.53 11.82 2.28
N ALA A 42 -3.67 12.68 3.28
CA ALA A 42 -3.31 14.09 3.25
C ALA A 42 -1.85 14.32 2.82
N ARG A 43 -1.60 15.44 2.14
CA ARG A 43 -0.24 15.88 1.77
C ARG A 43 0.34 16.75 2.90
N PRO A 44 1.54 16.43 3.43
CA PRO A 44 2.24 17.26 4.40
C PRO A 44 2.62 18.63 3.84
N SER A 45 2.94 19.56 4.74
CA SER A 45 3.58 20.82 4.38
C SER A 45 5.00 20.57 3.88
N ALA A 46 5.49 21.42 2.98
CA ALA A 46 6.73 21.19 2.23
C ALA A 46 8.02 21.09 3.09
N GLY A 47 7.99 21.52 4.35
CA GLY A 47 9.13 21.47 5.26
C GLY A 47 9.14 20.29 6.23
N ASP A 48 8.07 19.49 6.29
CA ASP A 48 7.95 18.42 7.27
C ASP A 48 8.38 17.06 6.68
N LEU A 49 9.70 16.84 6.67
CA LEU A 49 10.33 15.64 6.11
C LEU A 49 9.83 14.35 6.78
N LEU A 50 9.63 14.36 8.10
CA LEU A 50 9.14 13.20 8.83
C LEU A 50 7.67 12.90 8.51
N ALA A 51 6.84 13.92 8.33
CA ALA A 51 5.46 13.71 7.86
C ALA A 51 5.42 13.21 6.41
N HIS A 52 6.36 13.64 5.56
CA HIS A 52 6.53 13.07 4.22
C HIS A 52 6.89 11.58 4.25
N ALA A 53 7.84 11.19 5.12
CA ALA A 53 8.18 9.78 5.34
C ALA A 53 6.98 8.97 5.85
N ALA A 54 6.28 9.47 6.87
CA ALA A 54 5.09 8.80 7.44
C ALA A 54 3.97 8.62 6.41
N ARG A 55 3.72 9.62 5.57
CA ARG A 55 2.77 9.52 4.46
C ARG A 55 3.19 8.45 3.46
N ALA A 56 4.45 8.44 3.05
CA ALA A 56 4.95 7.46 2.09
C ALA A 56 4.80 6.03 2.63
N ARG A 57 5.15 5.78 3.90
CA ARG A 57 4.90 4.49 4.58
C ARG A 57 3.42 4.11 4.53
N ARG A 58 2.53 5.07 4.82
CA ARG A 58 1.09 4.82 4.76
C ARG A 58 0.61 4.43 3.37
N LEU A 59 1.12 5.07 2.32
CA LEU A 59 0.77 4.73 0.94
C LEU A 59 1.31 3.34 0.55
N ALA A 60 2.52 2.98 0.97
CA ALA A 60 3.09 1.65 0.77
C ALA A 60 2.21 0.54 1.37
N GLU A 61 1.74 0.73 2.61
CA GLU A 61 0.81 -0.18 3.28
C GLU A 61 -0.51 -0.34 2.51
N LEU A 62 -1.08 0.78 2.04
CA LEU A 62 -2.35 0.79 1.33
C LEU A 62 -2.25 0.09 -0.02
N HIS A 63 -1.16 0.31 -0.77
CA HIS A 63 -0.89 -0.41 -2.01
C HIS A 63 -0.62 -1.90 -1.77
N THR A 64 0.11 -2.26 -0.71
CA THR A 64 0.28 -3.66 -0.29
C THR A 64 -1.06 -4.32 -0.02
N ARG A 65 -1.96 -3.64 0.71
CA ARG A 65 -3.30 -4.15 0.99
C ARG A 65 -4.14 -4.29 -0.29
N ARG A 66 -3.99 -3.35 -1.23
CA ARG A 66 -4.66 -3.40 -2.54
C ARG A 66 -4.17 -4.57 -3.39
N ALA A 67 -2.86 -4.85 -3.40
CA ALA A 67 -2.29 -6.03 -4.06
C ALA A 67 -2.88 -7.32 -3.49
N ARG A 68 -3.04 -7.42 -2.16
CA ARG A 68 -3.67 -8.59 -1.51
C ARG A 68 -5.12 -8.79 -1.94
N TRP A 69 -5.91 -7.72 -2.08
CA TRP A 69 -7.28 -7.82 -2.60
C TRP A 69 -7.33 -8.34 -4.04
N TRP A 70 -6.43 -7.87 -4.90
CA TRP A 70 -6.32 -8.40 -6.26
C TRP A 70 -5.84 -9.86 -6.29
N ALA A 71 -4.91 -10.25 -5.42
CA ALA A 71 -4.44 -11.63 -5.33
C ALA A 71 -5.55 -12.61 -4.91
N ILE A 72 -6.50 -12.17 -4.08
CA ILE A 72 -7.70 -12.97 -3.77
C ILE A 72 -8.54 -13.20 -5.04
N LEU A 73 -8.79 -12.15 -5.83
CA LEU A 73 -9.53 -12.27 -7.09
C LEU A 73 -8.77 -13.10 -8.14
N GLN A 74 -7.43 -13.06 -8.11
CA GLN A 74 -6.61 -13.87 -9.00
C GLN A 74 -6.82 -15.37 -8.74
N ARG A 75 -6.86 -15.78 -7.47
CA ARG A 75 -7.09 -17.18 -7.07
C ARG A 75 -8.50 -17.64 -7.43
N ASP A 76 -9.49 -16.76 -7.24
CA ASP A 76 -10.88 -17.02 -7.61
C ASP A 76 -11.05 -17.20 -9.12
N THR A 77 -10.48 -16.29 -9.92
CA THR A 77 -10.56 -16.36 -11.39
C THR A 77 -9.84 -17.57 -11.98
N ALA A 78 -8.75 -18.02 -11.35
CA ALA A 78 -8.05 -19.26 -11.73
C ALA A 78 -8.90 -20.53 -11.50
N THR A 79 -9.86 -20.49 -10.58
CA THR A 79 -10.70 -21.65 -10.22
C THR A 79 -12.01 -21.67 -11.01
N ASN A 80 -12.51 -20.51 -11.46
CA ASN A 80 -13.85 -20.33 -12.01
C ASN A 80 -13.90 -20.13 -13.54
N TYR A 81 -12.89 -20.58 -14.29
CA TYR A 81 -12.83 -20.50 -15.76
C TYR A 81 -13.12 -19.10 -16.34
N ALA A 82 -12.53 -18.05 -15.75
CA ALA A 82 -12.68 -16.71 -16.27
C ALA A 82 -11.97 -16.55 -17.65
N PRO A 83 -12.52 -15.74 -18.58
CA PRO A 83 -11.82 -15.36 -19.80
C PRO A 83 -10.40 -14.85 -19.54
N VAL A 84 -9.45 -15.26 -20.37
CA VAL A 84 -8.01 -14.99 -20.19
C VAL A 84 -7.69 -13.50 -20.04
N VAL A 85 -8.43 -12.63 -20.72
CA VAL A 85 -8.26 -11.17 -20.63
C VAL A 85 -8.51 -10.65 -19.21
N TYR A 86 -9.47 -11.24 -18.48
CA TYR A 86 -9.75 -10.86 -17.09
C TYR A 86 -8.66 -11.38 -16.15
N VAL A 87 -8.15 -12.59 -16.40
CA VAL A 87 -7.02 -13.13 -15.63
C VAL A 87 -5.79 -12.22 -15.78
N GLN A 88 -5.46 -11.82 -17.02
CA GLN A 88 -4.35 -10.90 -17.29
C GLN A 88 -4.53 -9.54 -16.63
N ALA A 89 -5.74 -8.98 -16.67
CA ALA A 89 -6.04 -7.71 -16.01
C ALA A 89 -5.81 -7.80 -14.48
N VAL A 90 -6.23 -8.90 -13.84
CA VAL A 90 -6.02 -9.10 -12.41
C VAL A 90 -4.54 -9.27 -12.07
N VAL A 91 -3.79 -10.08 -12.83
CA VAL A 91 -2.33 -10.24 -12.65
C VAL A 91 -1.61 -8.90 -12.77
N THR A 92 -1.96 -8.10 -13.79
CA THR A 92 -1.40 -6.76 -14.00
C THR A 92 -1.70 -5.85 -12.82
N ALA A 93 -2.92 -5.89 -12.29
CA ALA A 93 -3.31 -5.11 -11.13
C ALA A 93 -2.56 -5.53 -9.85
N VAL A 94 -2.26 -6.81 -9.65
CA VAL A 94 -1.40 -7.28 -8.54
C VAL A 94 -0.01 -6.67 -8.69
N MET A 95 0.64 -6.90 -9.83
CA MET A 95 2.02 -6.46 -10.08
C MET A 95 2.18 -4.94 -9.95
N GLU A 96 1.24 -4.17 -10.48
CA GLU A 96 1.30 -2.72 -10.40
C GLU A 96 1.16 -2.25 -8.94
N ASN A 97 0.29 -2.86 -8.13
CA ASN A 97 0.17 -2.47 -6.73
C ASN A 97 1.39 -2.89 -5.89
N GLU A 98 2.06 -3.99 -6.23
CA GLU A 98 3.32 -4.37 -5.60
C GLU A 98 4.47 -3.42 -5.99
N ARG A 99 4.50 -2.94 -7.24
CA ARG A 99 5.45 -1.92 -7.68
C ARG A 99 5.21 -0.61 -6.94
N GLN A 100 3.96 -0.16 -6.85
CA GLN A 100 3.61 1.06 -6.13
C GLN A 100 3.95 0.95 -4.64
N ALA A 101 3.74 -0.22 -4.02
CA ALA A 101 4.13 -0.45 -2.64
C ALA A 101 5.65 -0.28 -2.45
N ARG A 102 6.46 -0.87 -3.33
CA ARG A 102 7.93 -0.71 -3.31
C ARG A 102 8.35 0.75 -3.49
N TYR A 103 7.83 1.41 -4.52
CA TYR A 103 8.09 2.83 -4.76
C TYR A 103 7.84 3.70 -3.53
N TRP A 104 6.70 3.50 -2.84
CA TRP A 104 6.37 4.28 -1.65
C TRP A 104 7.20 3.90 -0.43
N THR A 105 7.67 2.65 -0.33
CA THR A 105 8.64 2.26 0.71
C THR A 105 9.97 2.97 0.48
N ASP A 106 10.52 2.90 -0.74
CA ASP A 106 11.79 3.54 -1.08
C ASP A 106 11.70 5.06 -0.86
N THR A 107 10.58 5.67 -1.30
CA THR A 107 10.29 7.09 -1.05
C THR A 107 10.25 7.42 0.44
N ALA A 108 9.71 6.54 1.29
CA ALA A 108 9.65 6.77 2.72
C ALA A 108 11.05 6.75 3.36
N ASP A 109 11.89 5.83 2.90
CA ASP A 109 13.26 5.68 3.37
C ASP A 109 14.12 6.86 2.93
N ASP A 110 13.89 7.40 1.74
CA ASP A 110 14.54 8.62 1.26
C ASP A 110 14.17 9.85 2.09
N TRP A 111 12.89 10.06 2.38
CA TRP A 111 12.46 11.17 3.25
C TRP A 111 13.03 11.03 4.67
N GLN A 112 13.11 9.80 5.19
CA GLN A 112 13.75 9.54 6.48
C GLN A 112 15.25 9.84 6.42
N ALA A 113 15.94 9.41 5.36
CA ALA A 113 17.36 9.69 5.17
C ALA A 113 17.64 11.20 5.12
N LEU A 114 16.82 11.95 4.38
CA LEU A 114 16.92 13.42 4.35
C LEU A 114 16.70 14.05 5.73
N ALA A 115 15.71 13.57 6.49
CA ALA A 115 15.48 14.03 7.86
C ALA A 115 16.66 13.73 8.79
N ASP A 116 17.32 12.59 8.59
CA ASP A 116 18.47 12.14 9.39
C ASP A 116 19.82 12.73 8.90
N GLY A 117 19.84 13.51 7.81
CA GLY A 117 21.06 14.02 7.18
C GLY A 117 21.92 12.93 6.51
N ARG A 118 21.31 11.80 6.14
CA ARG A 118 21.95 10.66 5.46
C ARG A 118 21.74 10.72 3.94
N PRO A 119 22.62 10.08 3.14
CA PRO A 119 22.41 9.93 1.70
C PRO A 119 21.10 9.17 1.40
N THR A 120 20.35 9.62 0.39
CA THR A 120 19.16 8.93 -0.14
C THR A 120 19.54 7.70 -0.97
N SER A 121 18.59 6.84 -1.30
CA SER A 121 18.77 5.60 -2.05
C SER A 121 19.47 5.78 -3.40
N ASP A 122 19.10 6.81 -4.17
CA ASP A 122 19.76 7.16 -5.44
C ASP A 122 21.24 7.51 -5.24
N VAL A 123 21.54 8.29 -4.20
CA VAL A 123 22.91 8.70 -3.88
C VAL A 123 23.71 7.52 -3.34
N ALA A 124 23.12 6.68 -2.48
CA ALA A 124 23.75 5.48 -1.94
C ALA A 124 24.01 4.42 -3.03
N GLY A 125 23.08 4.26 -3.98
CA GLY A 125 23.24 3.40 -5.14
C GLY A 125 24.34 3.89 -6.08
N ALA A 126 24.40 5.20 -6.32
CA ALA A 126 25.51 5.81 -7.05
C ALA A 126 26.84 5.55 -6.33
N MET A 127 26.96 5.85 -5.04
CA MET A 127 28.18 5.60 -4.24
C MET A 127 28.59 4.13 -4.19
N SER A 128 27.64 3.19 -4.18
CA SER A 128 27.95 1.75 -4.21
C SER A 128 28.64 1.35 -5.52
N ASN A 129 28.23 1.97 -6.63
CA ASN A 129 28.85 1.77 -7.94
C ASN A 129 30.23 2.45 -8.05
N TRP A 130 30.58 3.38 -7.15
CA TRP A 130 31.87 4.06 -7.19
C TRP A 130 33.04 3.14 -6.83
N ALA A 131 32.81 2.20 -5.91
CA ALA A 131 33.78 1.16 -5.60
C ALA A 131 34.08 0.27 -6.81
N ASP A 132 33.04 -0.09 -7.59
CA ASP A 132 33.17 -0.86 -8.83
C ASP A 132 33.82 -0.06 -9.97
N LEU A 133 33.67 1.27 -9.95
CA LEU A 133 34.25 2.20 -10.93
C LEU A 133 35.63 2.74 -10.51
N GLY A 134 36.17 2.33 -9.36
CA GLY A 134 37.47 2.79 -8.86
C GLY A 134 37.51 4.26 -8.40
N LEU A 135 36.34 4.86 -8.13
CA LEU A 135 36.19 6.23 -7.65
C LEU A 135 36.18 6.22 -6.10
N THR A 136 37.34 6.41 -5.46
CA THR A 136 37.46 6.33 -3.99
C THR A 136 37.27 7.66 -3.26
N ASP A 137 37.04 8.77 -3.96
CA ASP A 137 37.02 10.10 -3.33
C ASP A 137 36.00 11.07 -3.99
N PRO A 138 34.83 11.31 -3.37
CA PRO A 138 34.01 12.48 -3.68
C PRO A 138 34.37 13.66 -2.78
N ALA A 139 34.69 14.80 -3.39
CA ALA A 139 34.31 16.07 -2.78
C ALA A 139 32.80 16.01 -2.48
N ALA A 140 32.42 16.20 -1.21
CA ALA A 140 31.02 16.20 -0.79
C ALA A 140 30.20 17.14 -1.69
N PRO A 141 29.09 16.67 -2.30
CA PRO A 141 28.29 17.52 -3.17
C PRO A 141 27.67 18.69 -2.39
N GLY A 142 28.21 19.89 -2.64
CA GLY A 142 27.60 21.21 -2.51
C GLY A 142 26.51 21.42 -1.46
N LEU A 143 26.90 21.81 -0.25
CA LEU A 143 26.22 22.92 0.42
C LEU A 143 26.58 24.19 -0.38
N PRO A 144 25.61 25.03 -0.79
CA PRO A 144 25.97 26.30 -1.42
C PRO A 144 26.76 27.16 -0.43
N ASP A 145 27.97 27.56 -0.82
CA ASP A 145 28.77 28.56 -0.13
C ASP A 145 28.00 29.89 -0.08
N THR A 146 27.36 30.18 1.05
CA THR A 146 26.74 31.50 1.29
C THR A 146 27.77 32.58 1.61
N SER A 147 29.07 32.32 1.42
CA SER A 147 30.16 33.26 1.69
C SER A 147 30.41 34.26 0.54
N ALA A 148 29.67 34.18 -0.56
CA ALA A 148 29.90 35.00 -1.76
C ALA A 148 28.82 36.06 -2.09
N VAL A 149 28.04 36.53 -1.11
CA VAL A 149 27.20 37.75 -1.30
C VAL A 149 27.48 38.77 -0.19
N ALA A 150 28.65 39.39 -0.27
CA ALA A 150 28.90 40.69 0.30
C ALA A 150 29.89 41.43 -0.60
N ARG A 151 29.35 42.19 -1.56
CA ARG A 151 29.94 43.43 -2.10
C ARG A 151 28.89 44.19 -2.88
#